data_AF-A0A6L7ZW80-F1
#
_entry.id   AF-A0A6L7ZW80-F1
#
_cell.length_a   1.000
_cell.length_b   1.000
_cell.length_c   1.000
_cell.angle_alpha   90.00
_cell.angle_beta   90.00
_cell.angle_gamma   90.00
#
_symmetry.space_group_name_H-M   'P 1'
#
loop_
_entity.id
_entity.type
_entity.pdbx_description
1 polymer ?
#
loop_
_entity_poly.entity_id
_entity_poly.type
_entity_poly.pdbx_seq_one_letter_code
_entity_poly.pdbx_strand_id
1 'polypeptide(L)'
;GRRLEIGRLTHWQSFRDSVSWRMTADGIVTDRGPVRIRPREHYRLRSVPRAWRKYGGLIRAAARRYRVPAELFLTIIVNESALNPRAYKTYRGYVSDRKTPGRISVGLGQILIGTARFMLRNPSIDRAWLEKPANNIRMIGIYLNRQYRLTRFDPPKVAAAYNAGGLYRQNGRANRWKMRNYPVGRSVYIDLFVAVFDEAVRYLATHRHRPRESFAALFARDSIVAACAHAPGFRSSYPLARAVVRQPLAHEIGSDVVLASDGNAGRRGLRVDYLTRLSEHQRARISLQSRISGRFPDDPAFRAAPTASLRAR
;
A
#
# COMPACT_ATOMS: atom_id res chain seq x y z
N GLY A 1 -0.96 -16.43 15.48
CA GLY A 1 -1.65 -15.26 14.89
C GLY A 1 -0.62 -14.24 14.40
N ARG A 2 -0.85 -13.55 13.27
CA ARG A 2 0.13 -12.64 12.64
C ARG A 2 0.48 -11.46 13.58
N ARG A 3 1.77 -11.32 13.93
CA ARG A 3 2.37 -10.19 14.66
C ARG A 3 2.96 -9.21 13.66
N LEU A 4 2.76 -7.91 13.87
CA LEU A 4 3.44 -6.89 13.06
C LEU A 4 4.88 -6.83 13.56
N GLU A 5 5.84 -7.14 12.69
CA GLU A 5 7.26 -7.07 13.00
C GLU A 5 7.88 -5.95 12.17
N ILE A 6 8.50 -4.99 12.86
CA ILE A 6 9.11 -3.82 12.21
C ILE A 6 10.52 -4.12 11.72
N GLY A 7 11.17 -5.16 12.25
CA GLY A 7 12.57 -5.49 11.99
C GLY A 7 12.91 -5.57 10.50
N ARG A 8 12.02 -6.09 9.64
CA ARG A 8 12.27 -6.08 8.19
C ARG A 8 12.24 -4.67 7.59
N LEU A 9 11.35 -3.80 8.06
CA LEU A 9 11.19 -2.45 7.54
C LEU A 9 12.33 -1.53 7.97
N THR A 10 13.06 -1.85 9.03
CA THR A 10 14.21 -1.05 9.52
C THR A 10 15.51 -1.32 8.76
N HIS A 11 15.57 -2.39 7.96
CA HIS A 11 16.70 -2.67 7.07
C HIS A 11 16.51 -1.92 5.74
N TRP A 12 17.63 -1.56 5.11
CA TRP A 12 17.60 -1.03 3.75
C TRP A 12 17.00 -2.07 2.80
N GLN A 13 16.04 -1.61 2.01
CA GLN A 13 15.34 -2.42 1.04
C GLN A 13 14.97 -1.59 -0.19
N SER A 14 14.72 -2.26 -1.30
CA SER A 14 14.32 -1.63 -2.55
C SER A 14 13.21 -2.43 -3.23
N PHE A 15 12.72 -1.90 -4.35
CA PHE A 15 11.92 -2.63 -5.33
C PHE A 15 12.67 -2.64 -6.66
N ARG A 16 13.44 -3.71 -6.89
CA ARG A 16 14.30 -3.86 -8.08
C ARG A 16 15.28 -2.68 -8.19
N ASP A 17 15.29 -1.98 -9.31
CA ASP A 17 16.13 -0.83 -9.66
C ASP A 17 15.61 0.52 -9.11
N SER A 18 14.78 0.49 -8.05
CA SER A 18 14.30 1.71 -7.39
C SER A 18 15.35 2.37 -6.50
N VAL A 19 15.03 3.56 -6.02
CA VAL A 19 15.61 4.11 -4.78
C VAL A 19 15.53 3.06 -3.65
N SER A 20 16.54 3.00 -2.78
CA SER A 20 16.49 2.18 -1.57
C SER A 20 15.92 2.98 -0.41
N TRP A 21 15.22 2.34 0.50
CA TRP A 21 14.64 2.98 1.68
C TRP A 21 14.66 2.06 2.89
N ARG A 22 14.51 2.66 4.06
CA ARG A 22 14.22 1.97 5.32
C ARG A 22 13.31 2.84 6.18
N MET A 23 12.67 2.23 7.15
CA MET A 23 11.87 2.90 8.17
C MET A 23 12.69 3.18 9.42
N THR A 24 12.55 4.37 9.98
CA THR A 24 13.09 4.81 11.26
C THR A 24 11.93 5.25 12.18
N ALA A 25 12.25 5.61 13.42
CA ALA A 25 11.26 6.16 14.36
C ALA A 25 10.59 7.46 13.86
N ASP A 26 11.21 8.16 12.90
CA ASP A 26 10.72 9.44 12.35
C ASP A 26 10.02 9.30 10.98
N GLY A 27 9.99 8.09 10.41
CA GLY A 27 9.40 7.84 9.09
C GLY A 27 10.33 7.09 8.14
N ILE A 28 10.20 7.35 6.84
CA ILE A 28 10.97 6.70 5.78
C ILE A 28 12.18 7.56 5.39
N VAL A 29 13.36 6.96 5.40
CA VAL A 29 14.57 7.55 4.83
C VAL A 29 14.91 6.85 3.52
N THR A 30 15.47 7.58 2.55
CA THR A 30 15.89 7.02 1.26
C THR A 30 17.35 7.31 0.97
N ASP A 31 18.01 6.44 0.21
CA ASP A 31 19.42 6.56 -0.20
C ASP A 31 19.68 7.71 -1.18
N ARG A 32 18.63 8.34 -1.71
CA ARG A 32 18.69 9.49 -2.63
C ARG A 32 18.05 10.76 -2.04
N GLY A 33 18.07 10.88 -0.71
CA GLY A 33 17.56 12.05 0.02
C GLY A 33 16.05 12.03 0.27
N PRO A 34 15.49 13.12 0.83
CA PRO A 34 14.09 13.15 1.23
C PRO A 34 13.12 13.09 0.05
N VAL A 35 11.88 12.71 0.34
CA VAL A 35 10.81 12.74 -0.65
C VAL A 35 10.47 14.17 -1.04
N ARG A 36 10.18 14.42 -2.33
CA ARG A 36 9.82 15.76 -2.81
C ARG A 36 8.32 15.85 -3.04
N ILE A 37 7.65 16.66 -2.22
CA ILE A 37 6.25 17.00 -2.41
C ILE A 37 6.11 18.33 -3.14
N ARG A 38 5.02 18.50 -3.89
CA ARG A 38 4.74 19.77 -4.59
C ARG A 38 4.29 20.81 -3.57
N PRO A 39 4.67 22.10 -3.71
CA PRO A 39 4.25 23.17 -2.78
C PRO A 39 2.75 23.17 -2.47
N ARG A 40 1.91 23.01 -3.50
CA ARG A 40 0.44 22.95 -3.37
C ARG A 40 -0.11 21.78 -2.54
N GLU A 41 0.69 20.77 -2.22
CA GLU A 41 0.28 19.60 -1.43
C GLU A 41 0.70 19.71 0.05
N HIS A 42 1.49 20.71 0.45
CA HIS A 42 1.99 20.85 1.83
C HIS A 42 0.87 20.95 2.87
N TYR A 43 -0.31 21.46 2.51
CA TYR A 43 -1.46 21.53 3.41
C TYR A 43 -1.91 20.14 3.91
N ARG A 44 -1.61 19.07 3.16
CA ARG A 44 -1.97 17.70 3.54
C ARG A 44 -1.19 17.23 4.75
N LEU A 45 0.08 17.62 4.90
CA LEU A 45 0.88 17.28 6.08
C LEU A 45 0.20 17.83 7.35
N ARG A 46 -0.19 19.10 7.32
CA ARG A 46 -0.92 19.77 8.41
C ARG A 46 -2.31 19.19 8.68
N SER A 47 -2.82 18.31 7.81
CA SER A 47 -4.14 17.69 7.96
C SER A 47 -4.11 16.42 8.82
N VAL A 48 -2.94 15.86 9.14
CA VAL A 48 -2.82 14.64 9.97
C VAL A 48 -3.47 14.81 11.35
N PRO A 49 -3.17 15.88 12.15
CA PRO A 49 -3.84 16.09 13.44
C PRO A 49 -5.35 16.23 13.31
N ARG A 50 -5.84 16.91 12.25
CA ARG A 50 -7.27 17.05 11.98
C ARG A 50 -7.93 15.71 11.66
N ALA A 51 -7.26 14.87 10.86
CA ALA A 51 -7.76 13.54 10.52
C ALA A 51 -7.88 12.68 11.78
N TRP A 52 -6.88 12.74 12.66
CA TRP A 52 -6.91 12.05 13.94
C TRP A 52 -8.01 12.56 14.87
N ARG A 53 -8.18 13.88 15.03
CA ARG A 53 -9.27 14.42 15.85
C ARG A 53 -10.65 13.96 15.35
N LYS A 54 -10.87 13.98 14.03
CA LYS A 54 -12.17 13.66 13.44
C LYS A 54 -12.47 12.17 13.39
N TYR A 55 -11.47 11.34 13.11
CA TYR A 55 -11.65 9.92 12.80
C TYR A 55 -10.85 8.97 13.70
N GLY A 56 -10.06 9.47 14.64
CA GLY A 56 -9.14 8.67 15.46
C GLY A 56 -9.81 7.54 16.22
N GLY A 57 -11.02 7.74 16.74
CA GLY A 57 -11.81 6.66 17.37
C GLY A 57 -12.10 5.51 16.40
N LEU A 58 -12.55 5.83 15.19
CA LEU A 58 -12.83 4.86 14.13
C LEU A 58 -11.56 4.18 13.62
N ILE A 59 -10.47 4.96 13.45
CA ILE A 59 -9.16 4.45 13.03
C ILE A 59 -8.61 3.47 14.06
N ARG A 60 -8.66 3.79 15.37
CA ARG A 60 -8.22 2.86 16.42
C ARG A 60 -9.00 1.55 16.40
N ALA A 61 -10.33 1.64 16.29
CA ALA A 61 -11.18 0.46 16.21
C ALA A 61 -10.85 -0.41 14.98
N ALA A 62 -10.66 0.21 13.82
CA ALA A 62 -10.30 -0.49 12.59
C ALA A 62 -8.87 -1.05 12.62
N ALA A 63 -7.89 -0.29 13.09
CA ALA A 63 -6.50 -0.72 13.23
C ALA A 63 -6.41 -2.00 14.08
N ARG A 64 -7.07 -2.01 15.23
CA ARG A 64 -7.18 -3.20 16.10
C ARG A 64 -7.88 -4.36 15.41
N ARG A 65 -9.05 -4.11 14.80
CA ARG A 65 -9.86 -5.16 14.17
C ARG A 65 -9.14 -5.83 13.00
N TYR A 66 -8.48 -5.04 12.15
CA TYR A 66 -7.87 -5.52 10.91
C TYR A 66 -6.35 -5.74 11.02
N ARG A 67 -5.76 -5.45 12.19
CA ARG A 67 -4.32 -5.53 12.46
C ARG A 67 -3.50 -4.75 11.43
N VAL A 68 -3.93 -3.53 11.17
CA VAL A 68 -3.32 -2.61 10.21
C VAL A 68 -2.77 -1.41 10.97
N PRO A 69 -1.53 -0.96 10.68
CA PRO A 69 -0.95 0.24 11.30
C PRO A 69 -1.83 1.48 11.14
N ALA A 70 -2.08 2.19 12.24
CA ALA A 70 -2.93 3.38 12.27
C ALA A 70 -2.43 4.51 11.36
N GLU A 71 -1.11 4.63 11.20
CA GLU A 71 -0.47 5.57 10.29
C GLU A 71 -0.97 5.38 8.85
N LEU A 72 -1.13 4.14 8.39
CA LEU A 72 -1.60 3.87 7.02
C LEU A 72 -3.05 4.33 6.79
N PHE A 73 -3.92 4.25 7.81
CA PHE A 73 -5.26 4.82 7.70
C PHE A 73 -5.22 6.34 7.59
N LEU A 74 -4.45 7.00 8.48
CA LEU A 74 -4.28 8.46 8.45
C LEU A 74 -3.77 8.90 7.08
N THR A 75 -2.71 8.26 6.59
CA THR A 75 -2.12 8.57 5.29
C THR A 75 -3.12 8.41 4.15
N ILE A 76 -3.88 7.32 4.10
CA ILE A 76 -4.88 7.10 3.05
C ILE A 76 -5.98 8.16 3.12
N ILE A 77 -6.53 8.43 4.30
CA ILE A 77 -7.61 9.42 4.47
C ILE A 77 -7.16 10.81 4.01
N VAL A 78 -5.94 11.20 4.38
CA VAL A 78 -5.35 12.48 3.98
C VAL A 78 -5.08 12.51 2.49
N ASN A 79 -4.50 11.45 1.92
CA ASN A 79 -4.03 11.43 0.54
C ASN A 79 -5.16 11.25 -0.48
N GLU A 80 -6.16 10.44 -0.17
CA GLU A 80 -7.24 10.09 -1.11
C GLU A 80 -8.38 11.10 -1.13
N SER A 81 -8.71 11.71 0.02
CA SER A 81 -9.93 12.54 0.13
C SER A 81 -9.74 13.90 0.78
N ALA A 82 -8.54 14.22 1.28
CA ALA A 82 -8.32 15.38 2.14
C ALA A 82 -9.37 15.46 3.28
N LEU A 83 -9.65 14.30 3.91
CA LEU A 83 -10.60 14.11 5.02
C LEU A 83 -12.08 14.28 4.65
N ASN A 84 -12.42 14.46 3.36
CA ASN A 84 -13.80 14.64 2.94
C ASN A 84 -14.51 13.26 2.78
N PRO A 85 -15.49 12.94 3.65
CA PRO A 85 -16.18 11.65 3.59
C PRO A 85 -17.14 11.55 2.39
N ARG A 86 -17.47 12.67 1.74
CA ARG A 86 -18.30 12.73 0.53
C ARG A 86 -17.48 12.92 -0.75
N ALA A 87 -16.14 12.86 -0.66
CA ALA A 87 -15.31 12.93 -1.85
C ALA A 87 -15.64 11.79 -2.80
N TYR A 88 -15.78 12.07 -4.09
CA TYR A 88 -15.91 11.02 -5.10
C TYR A 88 -15.14 11.39 -6.35
N LYS A 89 -14.82 10.36 -7.13
CA LYS A 89 -14.24 10.53 -8.45
C LYS A 89 -14.84 9.48 -9.39
N THR A 90 -15.34 9.94 -10.52
CA THR A 90 -15.77 9.08 -11.61
C THR A 90 -14.60 8.82 -12.55
N TYR A 91 -14.66 7.70 -13.24
CA TYR A 91 -13.65 7.28 -14.20
C TYR A 91 -14.29 7.10 -15.59
N ARG A 92 -13.47 7.09 -16.64
CA ARG A 92 -13.94 6.95 -18.03
C ARG A 92 -14.91 5.77 -18.18
N GLY A 93 -16.05 6.03 -18.82
CA GLY A 93 -17.13 5.06 -19.00
C GLY A 93 -18.04 4.88 -17.78
N TYR A 94 -18.05 5.82 -16.83
CA TYR A 94 -19.07 5.89 -15.79
C TYR A 94 -20.42 6.30 -16.39
N VAL A 95 -21.48 5.56 -16.06
CA VAL A 95 -22.87 5.86 -16.45
C VAL A 95 -23.72 6.11 -15.21
N SER A 96 -23.69 5.20 -14.24
CA SER A 96 -24.32 5.36 -12.93
C SER A 96 -23.70 4.43 -11.90
N ASP A 97 -23.93 4.66 -10.61
CA ASP A 97 -23.47 3.77 -9.53
C ASP A 97 -23.96 2.33 -9.73
N ARG A 98 -25.22 2.16 -10.18
CA ARG A 98 -25.83 0.84 -10.42
C ARG A 98 -25.23 0.15 -11.65
N LYS A 99 -25.14 0.85 -12.78
CA LYS A 99 -24.68 0.26 -14.05
C LYS A 99 -23.16 0.06 -14.09
N THR A 100 -22.42 0.94 -13.42
CA THR A 100 -20.95 0.99 -13.50
C THR A 100 -20.30 1.16 -12.12
N PRO A 101 -20.55 0.26 -11.15
CA PRO A 101 -20.04 0.39 -9.78
C PRO A 101 -18.50 0.36 -9.70
N GLY A 102 -17.83 -0.22 -10.69
CA GLY A 102 -16.37 -0.22 -10.82
C GLY A 102 -15.77 1.06 -11.41
N ARG A 103 -16.59 2.08 -11.72
CA ARG A 103 -16.19 3.34 -12.37
C ARG A 103 -16.41 4.57 -11.50
N ILE A 104 -16.62 4.39 -10.21
CA ILE A 104 -16.68 5.49 -9.23
C ILE A 104 -16.01 5.08 -7.93
N SER A 105 -15.12 5.93 -7.42
CA SER A 105 -14.55 5.85 -6.08
C SER A 105 -15.22 6.83 -5.13
N VAL A 106 -15.42 6.45 -3.87
CA VAL A 106 -16.19 7.23 -2.89
C VAL A 106 -15.51 7.24 -1.52
N GLY A 107 -15.65 8.37 -0.84
CA GLY A 107 -15.34 8.60 0.56
C GLY A 107 -13.86 8.66 0.91
N LEU A 108 -13.59 8.48 2.19
CA LEU A 108 -12.31 8.83 2.80
C LEU A 108 -11.09 8.17 2.16
N GLY A 109 -11.21 6.90 1.77
CA GLY A 109 -10.18 6.11 1.11
C GLY A 109 -10.39 5.92 -0.39
N GLN A 110 -11.32 6.66 -1.02
CA GLN A 110 -11.65 6.55 -2.44
C GLN A 110 -11.84 5.09 -2.90
N ILE A 111 -12.73 4.37 -2.20
CA ILE A 111 -13.03 2.97 -2.49
C ILE A 111 -14.02 2.89 -3.64
N LEU A 112 -13.77 2.01 -4.63
CA LEU A 112 -14.75 1.77 -5.68
C LEU A 112 -15.99 1.05 -5.13
N ILE A 113 -17.19 1.43 -5.56
CA ILE A 113 -18.43 0.71 -5.17
C ILE A 113 -18.29 -0.79 -5.51
N GLY A 114 -17.81 -1.11 -6.70
CA GLY A 114 -17.59 -2.50 -7.13
C GLY A 114 -16.57 -3.25 -6.26
N THR A 115 -15.54 -2.55 -5.76
CA THR A 115 -14.57 -3.14 -4.83
C THR A 115 -15.22 -3.47 -3.49
N ALA A 116 -16.00 -2.55 -2.94
CA ALA A 116 -16.70 -2.77 -1.67
C ALA A 116 -17.68 -3.94 -1.76
N ARG A 117 -18.51 -3.96 -2.82
CA ARG A 117 -19.45 -5.07 -3.10
C ARG A 117 -18.74 -6.42 -3.17
N PHE A 118 -17.66 -6.49 -3.94
CA PHE A 118 -16.88 -7.71 -4.10
C PHE A 118 -16.26 -8.20 -2.79
N MET A 119 -15.60 -7.31 -2.06
CA MET A 119 -14.86 -7.69 -0.84
C MET A 119 -15.78 -8.07 0.32
N LEU A 120 -16.96 -7.43 0.42
CA LEU A 120 -17.94 -7.72 1.44
C LEU A 120 -19.00 -8.73 1.01
N ARG A 121 -18.94 -9.21 -0.25
CA ARG A 121 -19.96 -10.08 -0.86
C ARG A 121 -21.37 -9.53 -0.67
N ASN A 122 -21.52 -8.20 -0.81
CA ASN A 122 -22.77 -7.51 -0.59
C ASN A 122 -23.09 -6.59 -1.78
N PRO A 123 -24.03 -6.98 -2.67
CA PRO A 123 -24.38 -6.18 -3.84
C PRO A 123 -25.18 -4.90 -3.51
N SER A 124 -25.74 -4.76 -2.31
CA SER A 124 -26.53 -3.59 -1.93
C SER A 124 -25.69 -2.36 -1.57
N ILE A 125 -24.38 -2.52 -1.38
CA ILE A 125 -23.49 -1.38 -1.07
C ILE A 125 -23.54 -0.36 -2.21
N ASP A 126 -23.80 0.89 -1.84
CA ASP A 126 -23.92 2.03 -2.74
C ASP A 126 -23.01 3.18 -2.29
N ARG A 127 -23.17 4.34 -2.92
CA ARG A 127 -22.43 5.56 -2.58
C ARG A 127 -22.72 6.02 -1.16
N ALA A 128 -23.99 6.12 -0.76
CA ALA A 128 -24.38 6.59 0.56
C ALA A 128 -23.77 5.73 1.68
N TRP A 129 -23.67 4.41 1.45
CA TRP A 129 -22.99 3.51 2.37
C TRP A 129 -21.49 3.83 2.51
N LEU A 130 -20.80 4.13 1.40
CA LEU A 130 -19.37 4.48 1.38
C LEU A 130 -19.07 5.90 1.87
N GLU A 131 -20.03 6.81 1.84
CA GLU A 131 -19.88 8.16 2.39
C GLU A 131 -19.86 8.16 3.93
N LYS A 132 -20.36 7.11 4.58
CA LYS A 132 -20.28 6.95 6.03
C LYS A 132 -18.82 6.67 6.45
N PRO A 133 -18.17 7.53 7.26
CA PRO A 133 -16.76 7.38 7.63
C PRO A 133 -16.40 6.01 8.19
N ALA A 134 -17.25 5.45 9.07
CA ALA A 134 -17.02 4.15 9.69
C ALA A 134 -16.96 3.01 8.65
N ASN A 135 -17.83 3.04 7.66
CA ASN A 135 -17.88 2.05 6.59
C ASN A 135 -16.67 2.17 5.65
N ASN A 136 -16.30 3.40 5.29
CA ASN A 136 -15.15 3.65 4.43
C ASN A 136 -13.83 3.24 5.12
N ILE A 137 -13.65 3.60 6.39
CA ILE A 137 -12.48 3.20 7.20
C ILE A 137 -12.44 1.68 7.37
N ARG A 138 -13.58 1.02 7.57
CA ARG A 138 -13.67 -0.44 7.53
C ARG A 138 -13.14 -0.99 6.20
N MET A 139 -13.53 -0.40 5.07
CA MET A 139 -13.05 -0.84 3.76
C MET A 139 -11.55 -0.63 3.57
N ILE A 140 -10.98 0.48 4.05
CA ILE A 140 -9.53 0.72 4.06
C ILE A 140 -8.83 -0.44 4.80
N GLY A 141 -9.32 -0.79 5.99
CA GLY A 141 -8.74 -1.84 6.83
C GLY A 141 -8.77 -3.22 6.17
N ILE A 142 -9.91 -3.60 5.58
CA ILE A 142 -10.05 -4.87 4.85
C ILE A 142 -9.10 -4.88 3.64
N TYR A 143 -9.02 -3.78 2.90
CA TYR A 143 -8.20 -3.71 1.68
C TYR A 143 -6.71 -3.81 2.00
N LEU A 144 -6.23 -3.05 2.98
CA LEU A 144 -4.84 -3.13 3.45
C LEU A 144 -4.49 -4.51 4.00
N ASN A 145 -5.37 -5.11 4.82
CA ASN A 145 -5.15 -6.45 5.35
C ASN A 145 -5.01 -7.50 4.24
N ARG A 146 -5.84 -7.40 3.19
CA ARG A 146 -5.75 -8.28 2.01
C ARG A 146 -4.43 -8.08 1.24
N GLN A 147 -3.96 -6.83 1.15
CA GLN A 147 -2.70 -6.48 0.49
C GLN A 147 -1.46 -6.81 1.33
N TYR A 148 -1.60 -7.18 2.61
CA TYR A 148 -0.46 -7.45 3.50
C TYR A 148 0.55 -8.45 2.92
N ARG A 149 0.09 -9.53 2.25
CA ARG A 149 1.02 -10.52 1.68
C ARG A 149 1.95 -9.92 0.62
N LEU A 150 1.47 -8.89 -0.07
CA LEU A 150 2.17 -8.20 -1.14
C LEU A 150 3.06 -7.06 -0.60
N THR A 151 2.52 -6.27 0.33
CA THR A 151 3.16 -5.02 0.76
C THR A 151 3.89 -5.15 2.08
N ARG A 152 3.52 -6.13 2.92
CA ARG A 152 3.99 -6.26 4.32
C ARG A 152 3.81 -4.98 5.14
N PHE A 153 2.85 -4.15 4.76
CA PHE A 153 2.64 -2.79 5.29
C PHE A 153 3.81 -1.82 5.11
N ASP A 154 4.74 -2.13 4.23
CA ASP A 154 5.77 -1.19 3.80
C ASP A 154 5.13 0.03 3.11
N PRO A 155 5.34 1.27 3.58
CA PRO A 155 4.57 2.43 3.12
C PRO A 155 4.72 2.74 1.62
N PRO A 156 5.93 2.77 1.03
CA PRO A 156 6.07 2.90 -0.43
C PRO A 156 5.35 1.82 -1.23
N LYS A 157 5.44 0.55 -0.81
CA LYS A 157 4.72 -0.56 -1.47
C LYS A 157 3.21 -0.46 -1.26
N VAL A 158 2.75 -0.07 -0.08
CA VAL A 158 1.33 0.20 0.20
C VAL A 158 0.82 1.29 -0.72
N ALA A 159 1.53 2.41 -0.86
CA ALA A 159 1.13 3.51 -1.73
C ALA A 159 0.92 3.03 -3.17
N ALA A 160 1.90 2.32 -3.74
CA ALA A 160 1.82 1.78 -5.09
C ALA A 160 0.67 0.77 -5.25
N ALA A 161 0.56 -0.22 -4.35
CA ALA A 161 -0.46 -1.24 -4.41
C ALA A 161 -1.88 -0.71 -4.19
N TYR A 162 -2.03 0.27 -3.30
CA TYR A 162 -3.33 0.91 -3.04
C TYR A 162 -3.78 1.68 -4.28
N ASN A 163 -2.89 2.47 -4.86
CA ASN A 163 -3.19 3.32 -5.99
C ASN A 163 -3.39 2.52 -7.30
N ALA A 164 -2.49 1.58 -7.61
CA ALA A 164 -2.47 0.85 -8.89
C ALA A 164 -3.07 -0.56 -8.84
N GLY A 165 -3.64 -0.96 -7.69
CA GLY A 165 -4.24 -2.28 -7.47
C GLY A 165 -3.25 -3.43 -7.23
N GLY A 166 -1.95 -3.15 -7.18
CA GLY A 166 -0.88 -4.12 -6.98
C GLY A 166 0.51 -3.52 -7.15
N LEU A 167 1.56 -4.34 -7.00
CA LEU A 167 2.95 -3.93 -7.24
C LEU A 167 3.37 -4.36 -8.64
N TYR A 168 3.64 -3.36 -9.48
CA TYR A 168 4.07 -3.57 -10.85
C TYR A 168 5.29 -2.71 -11.11
N ARG A 169 6.28 -3.24 -11.84
CA ARG A 169 7.42 -2.44 -12.26
C ARG A 169 6.98 -1.38 -13.27
N GLN A 170 7.59 -0.20 -13.19
CA GLN A 170 7.38 0.90 -14.12
C GLN A 170 8.67 1.72 -14.27
N ASN A 171 9.13 1.92 -15.52
CA ASN A 171 10.48 2.42 -15.81
C ASN A 171 10.57 3.93 -16.06
N GLY A 172 9.59 4.70 -15.61
CA GLY A 172 9.60 6.15 -15.79
C GLY A 172 10.83 6.79 -15.16
N ARG A 173 11.51 7.67 -15.89
CA ARG A 173 12.68 8.41 -15.37
C ARG A 173 12.30 9.26 -14.15
N ALA A 174 11.11 9.86 -14.15
CA ALA A 174 10.58 10.64 -13.02
C ALA A 174 9.92 9.79 -11.92
N ASN A 175 9.98 8.45 -12.00
CA ASN A 175 9.47 7.55 -10.98
C ASN A 175 10.64 6.85 -10.28
N ARG A 176 11.15 7.47 -9.21
CA ARG A 176 12.25 6.90 -8.41
C ARG A 176 11.91 5.59 -7.70
N TRP A 177 10.63 5.34 -7.44
CA TRP A 177 10.17 4.14 -6.76
C TRP A 177 10.09 2.92 -7.67
N LYS A 178 10.13 3.12 -9.00
CA LYS A 178 9.97 2.08 -10.03
C LYS A 178 8.74 1.18 -9.88
N MET A 179 7.80 1.58 -9.03
CA MET A 179 6.51 0.95 -8.81
C MET A 179 5.42 1.75 -9.51
N ARG A 180 4.53 1.07 -10.24
CA ARG A 180 3.41 1.72 -10.93
C ARG A 180 2.52 2.43 -9.92
N ASN A 181 2.25 3.69 -10.21
CA ASN A 181 1.32 4.57 -9.52
C ASN A 181 0.79 5.57 -10.56
N TYR A 182 -0.23 6.32 -10.20
CA TYR A 182 -0.90 7.29 -11.06
C TYR A 182 -0.69 8.71 -10.52
N PRO A 183 -0.29 9.68 -11.36
CA PRO A 183 -0.04 9.54 -12.80
C PRO A 183 1.18 8.67 -13.15
N VAL A 184 1.07 7.90 -14.23
CA VAL A 184 2.10 6.93 -14.66
C VAL A 184 3.43 7.63 -14.94
N GLY A 185 4.53 6.98 -14.58
CA GLY A 185 5.88 7.47 -14.85
C GLY A 185 6.39 8.55 -13.91
N ARG A 186 5.61 8.91 -12.88
CA ARG A 186 5.98 9.91 -11.88
C ARG A 186 5.98 9.30 -10.48
N SER A 187 6.75 9.86 -9.55
CA SER A 187 6.78 9.44 -8.15
C SER A 187 5.77 10.17 -7.25
N VAL A 188 5.08 11.18 -7.79
CA VAL A 188 4.33 12.20 -7.01
C VAL A 188 3.32 11.63 -6.02
N TYR A 189 2.64 10.52 -6.36
CA TYR A 189 1.67 9.91 -5.45
C TYR A 189 2.36 9.21 -4.28
N ILE A 190 3.42 8.44 -4.57
CA ILE A 190 4.17 7.72 -3.53
C ILE A 190 4.96 8.70 -2.67
N ASP A 191 5.55 9.75 -3.25
CA ASP A 191 6.25 10.79 -2.49
C ASP A 191 5.33 11.50 -1.51
N LEU A 192 4.13 11.89 -1.94
CA LEU A 192 3.13 12.50 -1.06
C LEU A 192 2.65 11.52 0.03
N PHE A 193 2.40 10.27 -0.34
CA PHE A 193 2.00 9.23 0.61
C PHE A 193 3.07 9.04 1.69
N VAL A 194 4.34 8.95 1.31
CA VAL A 194 5.45 8.82 2.26
C VAL A 194 5.56 10.05 3.15
N ALA A 195 5.51 11.27 2.60
CA ALA A 195 5.59 12.48 3.42
C ALA A 195 4.46 12.57 4.47
N VAL A 196 3.24 12.24 4.07
CA VAL A 196 2.08 12.21 4.99
C VAL A 196 2.21 11.07 6.00
N PHE A 197 2.76 9.93 5.60
CA PHE A 197 3.05 8.82 6.50
C PHE A 197 4.08 9.20 7.56
N ASP A 198 5.18 9.84 7.19
CA ASP A 198 6.20 10.31 8.14
C ASP A 198 5.59 11.28 9.16
N GLU A 199 4.70 12.18 8.71
CA GLU A 199 3.93 13.06 9.59
C GLU A 199 2.99 12.28 10.52
N ALA A 200 2.33 11.22 10.03
CA ALA A 200 1.49 10.37 10.86
C ALA A 200 2.29 9.59 11.92
N VAL A 201 3.49 9.11 11.58
CA VAL A 201 4.42 8.47 12.53
C VAL A 201 4.82 9.47 13.61
N ARG A 202 5.33 10.65 13.23
CA ARG A 202 5.75 11.70 14.18
C ARG A 202 4.61 12.17 15.07
N TYR A 203 3.42 12.37 14.50
CA TYR A 203 2.24 12.73 15.27
C TYR A 203 1.84 11.65 16.28
N LEU A 204 1.79 10.37 15.89
CA LEU A 204 1.42 9.29 16.80
C LEU A 204 2.51 8.92 17.81
N ALA A 205 3.78 9.24 17.54
CA ALA A 205 4.89 9.05 18.47
C ALA A 205 4.69 9.84 19.77
N THR A 206 4.08 11.02 19.71
CA THR A 206 3.82 11.87 20.89
C THR A 206 2.38 11.78 21.39
N HIS A 207 1.51 11.03 20.71
CA HIS A 207 0.07 11.05 21.01
C HIS A 207 -0.35 10.02 22.08
N ARG A 208 -0.96 10.52 23.17
CA ARG A 208 -1.41 9.71 24.33
C ARG A 208 -2.29 8.51 23.95
N HIS A 209 -3.17 8.68 22.96
CA HIS A 209 -4.13 7.65 22.57
C HIS A 209 -3.70 6.85 21.33
N ARG A 210 -2.40 6.74 21.04
CA ARG A 210 -1.91 5.90 19.94
C ARG A 210 -2.29 4.41 20.16
N PRO A 211 -2.76 3.70 19.12
CA PRO A 211 -3.12 2.29 19.24
C PRO A 211 -1.87 1.42 19.31
N ARG A 212 -2.03 0.17 19.76
CA ARG A 212 -0.92 -0.81 19.79
C ARG A 212 -0.46 -1.17 18.37
N GLU A 213 -1.39 -1.14 17.42
CA GLU A 213 -1.17 -1.28 15.99
C GLU A 213 -0.70 0.05 15.37
N SER A 214 0.34 0.65 15.94
CA SER A 214 1.00 1.84 15.42
C SER A 214 2.47 1.50 15.22
N PHE A 215 3.04 1.95 14.12
CA PHE A 215 4.49 1.84 13.92
C PHE A 215 5.26 2.61 15.00
N ALA A 216 4.79 3.80 15.38
CA ALA A 216 5.39 4.55 16.48
C ALA A 216 5.34 3.78 17.80
N ALA A 217 4.25 3.08 18.09
CA ALA A 217 4.15 2.22 19.27
C ALA A 217 5.09 1.00 19.21
N LEU A 218 5.37 0.48 18.02
CA LEU A 218 6.30 -0.64 17.83
C LEU A 218 7.75 -0.20 18.00
N PHE A 219 8.14 0.93 17.42
CA PHE A 219 9.46 1.51 17.66
C PHE A 219 9.72 1.77 19.15
N ALA A 220 8.75 2.38 19.85
CA ALA A 220 8.89 2.62 21.29
C ALA A 220 9.07 1.33 22.10
N ARG A 221 8.41 0.22 21.71
CA ARG A 221 8.57 -1.09 22.35
C ARG A 221 9.94 -1.69 22.10
N ASP A 222 10.40 -1.66 20.85
CA ASP A 222 11.69 -2.24 20.49
C ASP A 222 12.84 -1.46 21.14
N SER A 223 12.72 -0.13 21.27
CA SER A 223 13.67 0.69 22.03
C SER A 223 13.71 0.31 23.52
N ILE A 224 12.56 0.07 24.16
CA ILE A 224 12.50 -0.38 25.56
C ILE A 224 13.12 -1.77 25.70
N VAL A 225 12.79 -2.70 24.81
CA VAL A 225 13.35 -4.06 24.82
C VAL A 225 14.88 -4.03 24.64
N ALA A 226 15.39 -3.21 23.71
CA ALA A 226 16.81 -3.00 23.53
C ALA A 226 17.46 -2.43 24.80
N ALA A 227 16.88 -1.38 25.39
CA ALA A 227 17.39 -0.77 26.61
C ALA A 227 17.43 -1.78 27.79
N CYS A 228 16.37 -2.59 27.97
CA CYS A 228 16.34 -3.63 29.00
C CYS A 228 17.36 -4.75 28.74
N ALA A 229 17.63 -5.11 27.48
CA ALA A 229 18.65 -6.11 27.12
C ALA A 229 20.08 -5.64 27.42
N HIS A 230 20.30 -4.32 27.51
CA HIS A 230 21.59 -3.71 27.84
C HIS A 230 21.73 -3.33 29.33
N ALA A 231 20.70 -3.55 30.15
CA ALA A 231 20.79 -3.30 31.59
C ALA A 231 21.63 -4.40 32.30
N PRO A 232 22.62 -4.03 33.14
CA PRO A 232 23.40 -5.01 33.88
C PRO A 232 22.49 -5.87 34.78
N GLY A 233 22.57 -7.19 34.63
CA GLY A 233 21.82 -8.16 35.45
C GLY A 233 20.57 -8.79 34.80
N PHE A 234 20.16 -8.39 33.59
CA PHE A 234 18.99 -8.99 32.93
C PHE A 234 19.31 -10.36 32.30
N ARG A 235 18.99 -11.45 33.02
CA ARG A 235 18.97 -12.81 32.45
C ARG A 235 17.60 -13.09 31.83
N SER A 236 17.44 -12.79 30.53
CA SER A 236 16.23 -13.16 29.79
C SER A 236 16.18 -14.67 29.52
N SER A 237 15.15 -15.34 30.02
CA SER A 237 14.75 -16.70 29.59
C SER A 237 14.00 -16.73 28.25
N TYR A 238 13.80 -15.56 27.60
CA TYR A 238 13.07 -15.43 26.34
C TYR A 238 13.99 -15.27 25.10
N PRO A 239 13.71 -15.98 23.98
CA PRO A 239 14.54 -15.96 22.77
C PRO A 239 14.67 -14.61 22.06
N LEU A 240 13.80 -13.63 22.36
CA LEU A 240 13.76 -12.33 21.69
C LEU A 240 14.96 -11.42 22.04
N ALA A 241 15.62 -11.64 23.17
CA ALA A 241 16.76 -10.82 23.61
C ALA A 241 18.03 -11.05 22.77
N ARG A 242 18.19 -12.22 22.13
CA ARG A 242 19.39 -12.56 21.35
C ARG A 242 19.39 -11.98 19.93
N ALA A 243 18.26 -11.48 19.43
CA ALA A 243 18.17 -10.90 18.08
C ALA A 243 18.50 -9.40 18.02
N VAL A 244 18.64 -8.72 19.17
CA VAL A 244 18.72 -7.25 19.23
C VAL A 244 20.16 -6.74 19.38
N VAL A 245 21.14 -7.60 19.69
CA VAL A 245 22.55 -7.21 19.87
C VAL A 245 23.45 -7.90 18.84
N ARG A 246 23.28 -7.52 17.58
CA ARG A 246 24.37 -7.46 16.60
C ARG A 246 24.11 -6.25 15.73
N GLN A 247 24.85 -5.16 15.94
CA GLN A 247 25.18 -4.31 14.81
C GLN A 247 25.94 -5.20 13.82
N PRO A 248 25.49 -5.40 12.57
CA PRO A 248 26.38 -5.94 11.57
C PRO A 248 27.18 -4.75 11.02
N LEU A 249 28.49 -4.80 11.25
CA LEU A 249 29.48 -4.28 10.32
C LEU A 249 29.00 -4.51 8.88
N ALA A 250 29.19 -3.50 8.04
CA ALA A 250 28.96 -3.58 6.61
C ALA A 250 29.69 -4.82 6.05
N HIS A 251 28.92 -5.80 5.61
CA HIS A 251 29.41 -6.83 4.71
C HIS A 251 28.53 -6.82 3.46
N GLU A 252 29.17 -6.41 2.37
CA GLU A 252 28.76 -6.77 1.02
C GLU A 252 28.63 -8.29 0.96
N ILE A 253 27.44 -8.78 0.63
CA ILE A 253 27.26 -10.15 0.17
C ILE A 253 26.41 -10.08 -1.10
N GLY A 254 27.12 -10.16 -2.22
CA GLY A 254 27.01 -11.30 -3.12
C GLY A 254 25.61 -11.72 -3.53
N SER A 255 25.36 -11.50 -4.81
CA SER A 255 24.46 -12.23 -5.69
C SER A 255 24.29 -13.74 -5.41
N ASP A 256 23.08 -14.22 -5.73
CA ASP A 256 22.65 -15.60 -6.02
C ASP A 256 22.47 -16.51 -4.77
N VAL A 257 21.48 -17.42 -4.63
CA VAL A 257 20.81 -18.42 -5.49
C VAL A 257 19.51 -18.86 -4.72
N VAL A 258 18.35 -19.22 -5.32
CA VAL A 258 17.93 -20.54 -5.84
C VAL A 258 16.84 -20.29 -6.90
N LEU A 259 17.12 -20.41 -8.21
CA LEU A 259 17.12 -21.62 -9.05
C LEU A 259 15.83 -22.45 -8.96
N ALA A 260 14.90 -22.21 -9.89
CA ALA A 260 14.11 -23.29 -10.44
C ALA A 260 14.98 -23.94 -11.53
N SER A 261 15.42 -25.16 -11.26
CA SER A 261 16.15 -26.01 -12.20
C SER A 261 15.23 -26.40 -13.36
N ASP A 262 15.69 -26.15 -14.58
CA ASP A 262 15.20 -26.82 -15.78
C ASP A 262 15.69 -28.27 -15.77
N GLY A 263 14.75 -29.20 -15.89
CA GLY A 263 14.99 -30.62 -16.17
C GLY A 263 13.91 -31.10 -17.14
N ASN A 264 14.34 -31.41 -18.36
CA ASN A 264 13.52 -31.71 -19.52
C ASN A 264 12.43 -32.79 -19.30
N ALA A 265 11.18 -32.42 -19.59
CA ALA A 265 10.14 -33.33 -20.06
C ALA A 265 9.22 -32.60 -21.05
N GLY A 266 9.44 -32.85 -22.34
CA GLY A 266 8.42 -32.99 -23.38
C GLY A 266 7.34 -31.90 -23.58
N ARG A 267 7.43 -31.19 -24.71
CA ARG A 267 6.31 -30.75 -25.57
C ARG A 267 5.05 -30.16 -24.89
N ARG A 268 5.03 -28.84 -24.75
CA ARG A 268 3.97 -27.87 -25.16
C ARG A 268 4.11 -26.62 -24.29
N GLY A 269 4.59 -25.52 -24.89
CA GLY A 269 4.75 -24.24 -24.21
C GLY A 269 3.41 -23.67 -23.73
N LEU A 270 3.11 -23.85 -22.45
CA LEU A 270 2.04 -23.12 -21.77
C LEU A 270 2.59 -21.76 -21.35
N ARG A 271 2.35 -20.73 -22.17
CA ARG A 271 2.35 -19.34 -21.71
C ARG A 271 1.37 -19.25 -20.54
N VAL A 272 1.89 -19.09 -19.33
CA VAL A 272 1.04 -18.87 -18.16
C VAL A 272 0.56 -17.40 -18.20
N ASP A 273 -0.61 -17.19 -18.81
CA ASP A 273 -1.25 -15.89 -18.92
C ASP A 273 -1.62 -15.36 -17.53
N TYR A 274 -0.80 -14.45 -17.00
CA TYR A 274 -0.91 -13.88 -15.66
C TYR A 274 -2.24 -13.12 -15.43
N LEU A 275 -2.91 -12.70 -16.50
CA LEU A 275 -4.22 -12.05 -16.40
C LEU A 275 -5.29 -13.02 -15.90
N THR A 276 -5.17 -14.32 -16.19
CA THR A 276 -6.16 -15.34 -15.78
C THR A 276 -6.24 -15.52 -14.25
N ARG A 277 -5.16 -15.24 -13.50
CA ARG A 277 -5.10 -15.36 -12.03
C ARG A 277 -5.65 -14.14 -11.28
N LEU A 278 -5.90 -13.03 -11.97
CA LEU A 278 -6.52 -11.86 -11.38
C LEU A 278 -8.03 -12.08 -11.31
N SER A 279 -8.68 -11.60 -10.25
CA SER A 279 -10.14 -11.48 -10.29
C SER A 279 -10.53 -10.53 -11.43
N GLU A 280 -11.68 -10.75 -12.06
CA GLU A 280 -12.22 -9.89 -13.12
C GLU A 280 -12.20 -8.40 -12.73
N HIS A 281 -12.48 -8.13 -11.45
CA HIS A 281 -12.42 -6.82 -10.85
C HIS A 281 -11.00 -6.22 -10.80
N GLN A 282 -9.96 -7.02 -10.50
CA GLN A 282 -8.57 -6.57 -10.57
C GLN A 282 -8.14 -6.28 -12.01
N ARG A 283 -8.57 -7.09 -12.98
CA ARG A 283 -8.37 -6.82 -14.41
C ARG A 283 -9.05 -5.52 -14.84
N ALA A 284 -10.28 -5.30 -14.40
CA ALA A 284 -11.05 -4.09 -14.71
C ALA A 284 -10.39 -2.81 -14.14
N ARG A 285 -9.82 -2.86 -12.93
CA ARG A 285 -9.10 -1.74 -12.30
C ARG A 285 -7.79 -1.42 -13.02
N ILE A 286 -7.02 -2.45 -13.39
CA ILE A 286 -5.78 -2.28 -14.16
C ILE A 286 -6.08 -1.72 -15.56
N SER A 287 -7.05 -2.30 -16.28
CA SER A 287 -7.44 -1.85 -17.62
C SER A 287 -7.96 -0.40 -17.61
N LEU A 288 -8.70 0.00 -16.57
CA LEU A 288 -9.23 1.35 -16.44
C LEU A 288 -8.15 2.39 -16.22
N GLN A 289 -7.22 2.12 -15.30
CA GLN A 289 -6.19 3.07 -14.95
C GLN A 289 -5.14 3.20 -16.06
N SER A 290 -4.84 2.13 -16.81
CA SER A 290 -3.98 2.18 -18.01
C SER A 290 -4.58 3.02 -19.15
N ARG A 291 -5.91 3.01 -19.35
CA ARG A 291 -6.60 3.83 -20.35
C ARG A 291 -6.68 5.32 -19.99
N ILE A 292 -6.50 5.67 -18.71
CA ILE A 292 -6.49 7.05 -18.21
C ILE A 292 -5.15 7.75 -18.46
N SER A 293 -4.05 6.99 -18.59
CA SER A 293 -2.70 7.55 -18.80
C SER A 293 -2.29 7.79 -20.26
N GLY A 294 -3.14 7.47 -21.24
CA GLY A 294 -2.87 7.73 -22.66
C GLY A 294 -1.65 7.01 -23.26
N ARG A 295 -1.03 6.07 -22.54
CA ARG A 295 0.09 5.24 -23.02
C ARG A 295 -0.21 3.77 -22.74
N PHE A 296 -0.40 3.00 -23.80
CA PHE A 296 -0.24 1.55 -23.74
C PHE A 296 1.26 1.26 -23.55
N PRO A 297 1.66 0.32 -22.69
CA PRO A 297 2.96 -0.32 -22.87
C PRO A 297 2.90 -1.10 -24.17
N ASP A 298 3.90 -0.97 -25.03
CA ASP A 298 4.16 -1.86 -26.16
C ASP A 298 4.54 -3.26 -25.63
N ASP A 299 3.57 -3.94 -25.04
CA ASP A 299 3.68 -5.29 -24.51
C ASP A 299 2.99 -6.25 -25.49
N PRO A 300 3.73 -7.20 -26.09
CA PRO A 300 3.18 -8.21 -27.01
C PRO A 300 2.01 -9.02 -26.44
N ALA A 301 1.84 -9.08 -25.11
CA ALA A 301 0.70 -9.73 -24.47
C ALA A 301 -0.65 -9.02 -24.69
N PHE A 302 -0.65 -7.78 -25.20
CA PHE A 302 -1.87 -7.01 -25.50
C PHE A 302 -2.29 -7.02 -26.98
N ARG A 303 -1.48 -7.60 -27.89
CA ARG A 303 -1.82 -7.69 -29.33
C ARG A 303 -2.69 -8.90 -29.70
N ALA A 304 -2.97 -9.80 -28.77
CA ALA A 304 -3.71 -11.03 -29.07
C ALA A 304 -5.04 -11.08 -28.33
N ALA A 305 -6.09 -10.64 -29.00
CA ALA A 305 -7.40 -11.29 -28.91
C ALA A 305 -7.93 -11.43 -30.35
N PRO A 306 -8.25 -12.65 -30.82
CA PRO A 306 -8.76 -12.86 -32.17
C PRO A 306 -10.11 -12.18 -32.32
N THR A 307 -10.29 -11.45 -33.43
CA THR A 307 -11.60 -11.16 -34.00
C THR A 307 -12.28 -12.49 -34.34
N ALA A 308 -13.17 -12.95 -33.48
CA ALA A 308 -14.11 -14.00 -33.84
C ALA A 308 -15.10 -13.40 -34.84
N SER A 309 -14.92 -13.74 -36.11
CA SER A 309 -15.89 -13.52 -37.16
C SER A 309 -17.17 -14.26 -36.81
N LEU A 310 -18.28 -13.52 -36.82
CA LEU A 310 -19.60 -14.07 -37.07
C LEU A 310 -19.54 -14.79 -38.42
N ARG A 311 -19.64 -16.13 -38.41
CA ARG A 311 -20.15 -16.88 -39.56
C ARG A 311 -21.44 -17.55 -39.15
N ALA A 312 -22.45 -17.27 -39.98
CA ALA A 312 -23.79 -17.78 -39.94
C ALA A 312 -23.83 -19.31 -39.94
N ARG A 313 -24.77 -19.85 -39.17
CA ARG A 313 -25.76 -20.83 -39.61
C ARG A 313 -27.07 -20.52 -38.90
#